data_AF-X1DXE4-F1
#
_entry.id   AF-X1DXE4-F1
#
_cell.length_a   1.000
_cell.length_b   1.000
_cell.length_c   1.000
_cell.angle_alpha   90.00
_cell.angle_beta   90.00
_cell.angle_gamma   90.00
#
_symmetry.space_group_name_H-M   'P 1'
#
loop_
_entity.id
_entity.type
_entity.pdbx_description
1 polymer ?
#
loop_
_entity_poly.entity_id
_entity_poly.type
_entity_poly.pdbx_seq_one_letter_code
_entity_poly.pdbx_strand_id
1 'polypeptide(L)'
;MKRIINYPARGIGKTTLNNLDNYSNAKNINIWDIIKETDQYSVELNKGIRNKVQSFAQIIVDFSSKLKKIDAYDLAFEIASSTGLLKDLYTGKSPEEISKYENIQELLNGIKEFTQNPERSGKFVSLEEYMENVALLTNADKE
;
A
#
# COMPACT_ATOMS: atom_id res chain seq x y z
N MET A 1 2.60 -7.66 -1.34
CA MET A 1 3.92 -6.97 -1.40
C MET A 1 4.45 -6.75 -2.82
N LYS A 2 4.75 -7.80 -3.61
CA LYS A 2 5.37 -7.64 -4.96
C LYS A 2 4.58 -6.72 -5.91
N ARG A 3 3.27 -6.63 -5.72
CA ARG A 3 2.36 -5.77 -6.48
C ARG A 3 2.51 -4.27 -6.20
N ILE A 4 2.97 -3.89 -5.00
CA ILE A 4 2.95 -2.49 -4.54
C ILE A 4 4.35 -1.86 -4.40
N ILE A 5 5.38 -2.67 -4.21
CA ILE A 5 6.75 -2.20 -3.91
C ILE A 5 7.32 -1.23 -4.96
N ASN A 6 6.95 -1.41 -6.23
CA ASN A 6 7.37 -0.54 -7.32
C ASN A 6 6.21 0.25 -7.96
N TYR A 7 5.08 0.41 -7.25
CA TYR A 7 3.95 1.22 -7.73
C TYR A 7 3.55 2.32 -6.72
N PRO A 8 3.54 3.62 -7.10
CA PRO A 8 4.13 4.20 -8.31
C PRO A 8 5.62 3.86 -8.48
N ALA A 9 6.21 4.14 -9.64
CA ALA A 9 7.57 3.71 -9.95
C ALA A 9 8.60 4.22 -8.92
N ARG A 10 9.23 3.29 -8.17
CA ARG A 10 10.28 3.58 -7.17
C ARG A 10 11.69 3.21 -7.65
N GLY A 11 11.78 2.63 -8.84
CA GLY A 11 13.03 2.09 -9.38
C GLY A 11 13.50 0.84 -8.64
N ILE A 12 12.56 0.04 -8.12
CA ILE A 12 12.78 -1.31 -7.58
C ILE A 12 12.32 -2.28 -8.68
N GLY A 13 13.23 -2.58 -9.61
CA GLY A 13 12.92 -3.34 -10.81
C GLY A 13 12.80 -4.85 -10.56
N LYS A 14 12.40 -5.57 -11.62
CA LYS A 14 12.24 -7.05 -11.60
C LYS A 14 13.49 -7.77 -11.12
N THR A 15 14.68 -7.34 -11.54
CA THR A 15 15.95 -7.93 -11.11
C THR A 15 16.14 -7.83 -9.60
N THR A 16 15.84 -6.68 -8.99
CA THR A 16 15.91 -6.50 -7.54
C THR A 16 14.94 -7.44 -6.81
N LEU A 17 13.71 -7.55 -7.32
CA LEU A 17 12.70 -8.44 -6.73
C LEU A 17 13.12 -9.90 -6.83
N ASN A 18 13.67 -10.32 -7.97
CA ASN A 18 14.20 -11.67 -8.14
C ASN A 18 15.37 -11.95 -7.19
N ASN A 19 16.28 -10.98 -6.98
CA ASN A 19 17.39 -11.15 -6.03
C ASN A 19 16.88 -11.32 -4.59
N LEU A 20 15.91 -10.50 -4.18
CA LEU A 20 15.26 -10.61 -2.87
C LEU A 20 14.53 -11.96 -2.71
N ASP A 21 13.79 -12.39 -3.73
CA ASP A 21 13.08 -13.67 -3.76
C ASP A 21 14.04 -14.86 -3.69
N ASN A 22 15.10 -14.85 -4.50
CA ASN A 22 16.09 -15.91 -4.51
C ASN A 22 16.79 -16.04 -3.16
N TYR A 23 17.14 -14.91 -2.54
CA TYR A 23 17.74 -14.91 -1.21
C TYR A 23 16.77 -15.40 -0.14
N SER A 24 15.51 -14.93 -0.17
CA SER A 24 14.42 -15.36 0.71
C SER A 24 14.24 -16.88 0.65
N ASN A 25 14.16 -17.44 -0.56
CA ASN A 25 14.00 -18.88 -0.77
C ASN A 25 15.25 -19.68 -0.34
N ALA A 26 16.45 -19.20 -0.69
CA ALA A 26 17.70 -19.90 -0.37
C ALA A 26 17.99 -19.95 1.14
N LYS A 27 17.55 -18.94 1.89
CA LYS A 27 17.73 -18.86 3.34
C LYS A 27 16.49 -19.29 4.13
N ASN A 28 15.38 -19.58 3.45
CA ASN A 28 14.07 -19.84 4.07
C ASN A 28 13.65 -18.74 5.05
N ILE A 29 13.84 -17.47 4.66
CA ILE A 29 13.51 -16.28 5.45
C ILE A 29 12.38 -15.54 4.75
N ASN A 30 11.43 -14.99 5.52
CA ASN A 30 10.35 -14.19 4.94
C ASN A 30 10.92 -12.97 4.20
N ILE A 31 10.49 -12.76 2.95
CA ILE A 31 10.93 -11.62 2.13
C ILE A 31 10.65 -10.26 2.79
N TRP A 32 9.62 -10.16 3.61
CA TRP A 32 9.32 -8.93 4.36
C TRP A 32 10.37 -8.62 5.41
N ASP A 33 10.84 -9.61 6.15
CA ASP A 33 11.89 -9.41 7.15
C ASP A 33 13.17 -8.91 6.47
N ILE A 34 13.49 -9.49 5.29
CA ILE A 34 14.61 -9.05 4.46
C ILE A 34 14.43 -7.61 3.98
N ILE A 35 13.23 -7.21 3.56
CA ILE A 35 12.96 -5.84 3.09
C ILE A 35 12.98 -4.83 4.25
N LYS A 36 12.46 -5.22 5.41
CA LYS A 36 12.42 -4.36 6.61
C LYS A 36 13.82 -4.09 7.16
N GLU A 37 14.69 -5.10 7.12
CA GLU A 37 16.02 -5.06 7.72
C GLU A 37 17.10 -5.40 6.70
N THR A 38 17.03 -4.83 5.49
CA THR A 38 17.91 -5.23 4.37
C THR A 38 19.40 -5.15 4.71
N ASP A 39 19.83 -4.27 5.62
CA ASP A 39 21.22 -4.14 6.08
C ASP A 39 21.71 -5.31 6.94
N GLN A 40 20.81 -6.06 7.55
CA GLN A 40 21.15 -7.27 8.32
C GLN A 40 21.37 -8.48 7.40
N TYR A 41 21.00 -8.38 6.12
CA TYR A 41 21.07 -9.48 5.17
C TYR A 41 22.05 -9.21 4.05
N SER A 42 22.85 -10.22 3.71
CA SER A 42 23.83 -10.19 2.62
C SER A 42 23.19 -10.37 1.24
N VAL A 43 22.09 -9.66 0.97
CA VAL A 43 21.47 -9.62 -0.36
C VAL A 43 22.32 -8.75 -1.28
N GLU A 44 22.64 -9.28 -2.46
CA GLU A 44 23.39 -8.58 -3.50
C GLU A 44 22.56 -7.45 -4.13
N LEU A 45 22.61 -6.28 -3.49
CA LEU A 45 21.97 -5.04 -3.92
C LEU A 45 22.97 -3.90 -3.86
N ASN A 46 23.00 -3.07 -4.90
CA ASN A 46 23.77 -1.82 -4.83
C ASN A 46 23.16 -0.86 -3.78
N LYS A 47 23.98 0.07 -3.29
CA LYS A 47 23.58 1.02 -2.23
C LYS A 47 22.32 1.82 -2.57
N GLY A 48 22.17 2.26 -3.82
CA GLY A 48 21.01 3.04 -4.24
C GLY A 48 19.69 2.25 -4.21
N ILE A 49 19.72 1.00 -4.66
CA ILE A 49 18.57 0.09 -4.62
C ILE A 49 18.22 -0.29 -3.18
N ARG A 50 19.25 -0.58 -2.36
CA ARG A 50 19.10 -0.86 -0.93
C ARG A 50 18.35 0.25 -0.21
N ASN A 51 18.78 1.51 -0.40
CA ASN A 51 18.11 2.67 0.18
C ASN A 51 16.64 2.75 -0.27
N LYS A 52 16.34 2.49 -1.55
CA LYS A 52 14.95 2.52 -2.06
C LYS A 52 14.07 1.45 -1.43
N VAL A 53 14.60 0.23 -1.25
CA VAL A 53 13.90 -0.88 -0.58
C VAL A 53 13.62 -0.52 0.87
N GLN A 54 14.59 0.05 1.58
CA GLN A 54 14.41 0.49 2.97
C GLN A 54 13.42 1.63 3.10
N SER A 55 13.47 2.63 2.22
CA SER A 55 12.48 3.71 2.20
C SER A 55 11.06 3.18 1.98
N PHE A 56 10.89 2.20 1.08
CA PHE A 56 9.60 1.54 0.92
C PHE A 56 9.17 0.80 2.20
N ALA A 57 10.07 0.07 2.84
CA ALA A 57 9.76 -0.63 4.08
C ALA A 57 9.33 0.34 5.19
N GLN A 58 10.03 1.47 5.33
CA GLN A 58 9.70 2.50 6.31
C GLN A 58 8.30 3.05 6.12
N ILE A 59 7.91 3.38 4.87
CA ILE A 59 6.56 3.85 4.54
C ILE A 59 5.49 2.87 5.03
N ILE A 60 5.68 1.56 4.78
CA ILE A 60 4.71 0.54 5.20
C ILE A 60 4.66 0.40 6.73
N VAL A 61 5.80 0.47 7.41
CA VAL A 61 5.88 0.45 8.88
C VAL A 61 5.17 1.66 9.48
N ASP A 62 5.37 2.85 8.87
CA ASP A 62 4.75 4.09 9.32
C ASP A 62 3.22 4.02 9.23
N PHE A 63 2.67 3.57 8.10
CA PHE A 63 1.21 3.38 7.96
C PHE A 63 0.68 2.30 8.91
N SER A 64 1.42 1.21 9.08
CA SER A 64 1.04 0.13 10.00
C SER A 64 0.95 0.63 11.44
N SER A 65 1.83 1.56 11.83
CA SER A 65 1.80 2.19 13.15
C SER A 65 0.59 3.12 13.37
N LYS A 66 -0.08 3.53 12.30
CA LYS A 66 -1.22 4.46 12.29
C LYS A 66 -2.58 3.77 12.23
N LEU A 67 -2.63 2.48 11.89
CA LEU A 67 -3.88 1.68 11.79
C LEU A 67 -4.80 1.81 13.01
N LYS A 68 -4.25 2.03 14.20
CA LYS A 68 -5.00 2.15 15.47
C LYS A 68 -5.02 3.57 16.05
N LYS A 69 -4.54 4.56 15.29
CA LYS A 69 -4.33 5.94 15.76
C LYS A 69 -5.20 6.96 15.03
N ILE A 70 -5.48 6.73 13.75
CA ILE A 70 -6.29 7.60 12.90
C ILE A 70 -7.36 6.76 12.19
N ASP A 71 -8.44 7.40 11.80
CA ASP A 71 -9.56 6.69 11.18
C ASP A 71 -9.25 6.19 9.76
N ALA A 72 -10.18 5.39 9.22
CA ALA A 72 -10.02 4.76 7.92
C ALA A 72 -9.81 5.76 6.77
N TYR A 73 -10.55 6.87 6.76
CA TYR A 73 -10.44 7.87 5.70
C TYR A 73 -9.10 8.60 5.76
N ASP A 74 -8.72 9.09 6.93
CA ASP A 74 -7.45 9.80 7.11
C ASP A 74 -6.26 8.91 6.74
N LEU A 75 -6.28 7.64 7.15
CA LEU A 75 -5.21 6.70 6.79
C LEU A 75 -5.20 6.40 5.29
N ALA A 76 -6.35 6.14 4.67
CA ALA A 76 -6.44 5.84 3.24
C ALA A 76 -5.99 7.04 2.38
N PHE A 77 -6.41 8.24 2.75
CA PHE A 77 -6.00 9.48 2.09
C PHE A 77 -4.51 9.74 2.27
N GLU A 78 -3.96 9.52 3.46
CA GLU A 78 -2.52 9.63 3.71
C GLU A 78 -1.74 8.63 2.83
N ILE A 79 -2.17 7.38 2.74
CA ILE A 79 -1.55 6.36 1.87
C ILE A 79 -1.58 6.83 0.41
N ALA A 80 -2.74 7.26 -0.10
CA ALA A 80 -2.88 7.66 -1.50
C ALA A 80 -2.04 8.90 -1.86
N SER A 81 -1.94 9.87 -0.94
CA SER A 81 -1.18 11.10 -1.15
C SER A 81 0.32 10.91 -0.98
N SER A 82 0.77 10.35 0.15
CA SER A 82 2.19 10.26 0.51
C SER A 82 2.98 9.23 -0.30
N THR A 83 2.32 8.20 -0.84
CA THR A 83 2.97 7.22 -1.73
C THR A 83 3.20 7.73 -3.15
N GLY A 84 2.64 8.91 -3.48
CA GLY A 84 2.65 9.50 -4.81
C GLY A 84 1.57 8.95 -5.75
N LEU A 85 0.67 8.08 -5.27
CA LEU A 85 -0.38 7.45 -6.08
C LEU A 85 -1.30 8.47 -6.74
N LEU A 86 -1.82 9.43 -5.96
CA LEU A 86 -2.70 10.47 -6.51
C LEU A 86 -2.01 11.31 -7.58
N LYS A 87 -0.72 11.62 -7.38
CA LYS A 87 0.07 12.39 -8.35
C LYS A 87 0.31 11.59 -9.63
N ASP A 88 0.68 10.32 -9.51
CA ASP A 88 0.89 9.39 -10.64
C ASP A 88 -0.35 9.33 -11.53
N LEU A 89 -1.51 9.11 -10.91
CA LEU A 89 -2.79 8.99 -11.62
C LEU A 89 -3.29 10.32 -12.20
N TYR A 90 -3.11 11.44 -11.48
CA TYR A 90 -3.54 12.76 -11.96
C TYR A 90 -2.75 13.23 -13.19
N THR A 91 -1.49 12.82 -13.33
CA THR A 91 -0.67 13.21 -14.49
C THR A 91 -1.01 12.47 -15.78
N GLY A 92 -1.83 11.43 -15.69
CA GLY A 92 -2.29 10.65 -16.83
C GLY A 92 -3.20 11.45 -17.75
N LYS A 93 -3.08 11.20 -19.06
CA LYS A 93 -3.87 11.88 -20.09
C LYS A 93 -4.66 10.89 -20.95
N SER A 94 -4.40 9.60 -20.84
CA SER A 94 -5.16 8.59 -21.56
C SER A 94 -6.53 8.36 -20.88
N PRO A 95 -7.56 7.95 -21.63
CA PRO A 95 -8.86 7.58 -21.06
C PRO A 95 -8.74 6.54 -19.94
N GLU A 96 -7.84 5.57 -20.08
CA GLU A 96 -7.59 4.53 -19.08
C GLU A 96 -6.96 5.10 -17.79
N GLU A 97 -6.07 6.09 -17.91
CA GLU A 97 -5.45 6.73 -16.75
C GLU A 97 -6.43 7.64 -16.00
N ILE A 98 -7.28 8.37 -16.74
CA ILE A 98 -8.37 9.17 -16.17
C ILE A 98 -9.33 8.27 -15.41
N SER A 99 -9.76 7.16 -16.01
CA SER A 99 -10.65 6.19 -15.34
C SER A 99 -10.02 5.63 -14.06
N LYS A 100 -8.71 5.35 -14.03
CA LYS A 100 -8.03 4.91 -12.80
C LYS A 100 -8.05 5.99 -11.71
N TYR A 101 -7.86 7.26 -12.09
CA TYR A 101 -7.93 8.37 -11.14
C TYR A 101 -9.34 8.49 -10.56
N GLU A 102 -10.37 8.45 -11.40
CA GLU A 102 -11.78 8.47 -10.98
C GLU A 102 -12.09 7.32 -10.02
N ASN A 103 -11.68 6.08 -10.35
CA ASN A 103 -11.87 4.92 -9.48
C ASN A 103 -11.23 5.09 -8.09
N ILE A 104 -10.05 5.72 -8.01
CA ILE A 104 -9.39 6.00 -6.72
C ILE A 104 -10.13 7.09 -5.94
N GLN A 105 -10.67 8.12 -6.62
CA GLN A 105 -11.49 9.14 -5.96
C GLN A 105 -12.79 8.53 -5.42
N GLU A 106 -13.47 7.70 -6.21
CA GLU A 106 -14.67 6.96 -5.77
C GLU A 106 -14.38 6.07 -4.57
N LEU A 107 -13.26 5.33 -4.60
CA LEU A 107 -12.82 4.52 -3.45
C LEU A 107 -12.63 5.38 -2.19
N LEU A 108 -11.92 6.50 -2.29
CA LEU A 108 -11.69 7.40 -1.15
C LEU A 108 -13.01 8.01 -0.63
N ASN A 109 -13.94 8.35 -1.52
CA ASN A 109 -15.26 8.83 -1.14
C ASN A 109 -16.08 7.75 -0.43
N GLY A 110 -16.06 6.51 -0.92
CA GLY A 110 -16.72 5.38 -0.25
C GLY A 110 -16.16 5.11 1.15
N ILE A 111 -14.83 5.18 1.31
CA ILE A 111 -14.20 5.09 2.64
C ILE A 111 -14.66 6.25 3.54
N LYS A 112 -14.73 7.47 3.00
CA LYS A 112 -15.17 8.65 3.73
C LYS A 112 -16.61 8.50 4.24
N GLU A 113 -17.52 8.08 3.37
CA GLU A 113 -18.93 7.86 3.72
C GLU A 113 -19.07 6.78 4.79
N PHE A 114 -18.32 5.68 4.67
CA PHE A 114 -18.29 4.61 5.68
C PHE A 114 -17.79 5.12 7.04
N THR A 115 -16.72 5.94 7.02
CA THR A 115 -16.09 6.50 8.23
C THR A 115 -16.98 7.54 8.90
N GLN A 116 -17.65 8.40 8.12
CA GLN A 116 -18.46 9.52 8.59
C GLN A 116 -19.94 9.17 8.81
N ASN A 117 -20.30 7.89 8.73
CA ASN A 117 -21.68 7.44 8.90
C ASN A 117 -22.25 7.92 10.27
N PRO A 118 -23.35 8.70 10.28
CA PRO A 118 -23.95 9.22 11.52
C PRO A 118 -24.33 8.13 12.54
N GLU A 119 -24.71 6.93 12.09
CA GLU A 119 -25.03 5.80 12.98
C GLU A 119 -23.80 5.26 13.73
N ARG A 120 -22.61 5.63 13.25
CA ARG A 120 -21.30 5.30 13.83
C ARG A 120 -20.65 6.51 14.52
N SER A 121 -21.36 7.64 14.60
CA SER A 121 -20.86 8.88 15.18
C SER A 121 -20.29 8.66 16.59
N GLY A 122 -19.06 9.13 16.81
CA GLY A 122 -18.33 8.96 18.08
C GLY A 122 -17.57 7.63 18.22
N LYS A 123 -17.61 6.73 17.24
CA LYS A 123 -16.80 5.51 17.21
C LYS A 123 -15.59 5.68 16.30
N PHE A 124 -14.47 5.11 16.72
CA PHE A 124 -13.30 4.96 15.86
C PHE A 124 -13.59 3.91 14.80
N VAL A 125 -13.61 4.31 13.53
CA VAL A 125 -13.79 3.41 12.39
C VAL A 125 -12.42 3.14 11.79
N SER A 126 -11.96 1.89 11.89
CA SER A 126 -10.63 1.49 11.42
C SER A 126 -10.63 1.13 9.93
N LEU A 127 -9.48 1.25 9.27
CA LEU A 127 -9.33 0.80 7.89
C LEU A 127 -9.54 -0.71 7.75
N GLU A 128 -9.22 -1.48 8.79
CA GLU A 128 -9.47 -2.92 8.86
C GLU A 128 -10.97 -3.23 8.80
N GLU A 129 -11.78 -2.51 9.57
CA GLU A 129 -13.25 -2.66 9.56
C GLU A 129 -13.86 -2.33 8.21
N TYR A 130 -13.38 -1.28 7.53
CA TYR A 130 -13.79 -0.98 6.16
C TYR A 130 -13.45 -2.13 5.21
N MET A 131 -12.23 -2.68 5.31
CA MET A 131 -11.79 -3.78 4.45
C MET A 131 -12.61 -5.06 4.68
N GLU A 132 -12.98 -5.36 5.92
CA GLU A 132 -13.89 -6.47 6.26
C GLU A 132 -15.27 -6.27 5.63
N ASN A 133 -15.84 -5.06 5.73
CA ASN A 133 -17.13 -4.74 5.13
C ASN A 133 -17.12 -4.91 3.60
N VAL A 134 -16.09 -4.39 2.93
CA VAL A 134 -15.92 -4.55 1.47
C VAL A 134 -15.79 -6.01 1.07
N ALA A 135 -15.04 -6.80 1.84
CA ALA A 135 -14.88 -8.23 1.57
C ALA A 135 -16.20 -9.01 1.69
N LEU A 136 -17.04 -8.66 2.68
CA LEU A 136 -18.37 -9.26 2.87
C LEU A 136 -19.31 -8.92 1.72
N LEU A 137 -19.39 -7.64 1.33
CA LEU A 137 -20.25 -7.19 0.21
C LEU A 137 -19.82 -7.82 -1.11
N THR A 138 -18.52 -7.89 -1.38
CA THR A 138 -17.98 -8.50 -2.62
C THR A 138 -18.25 -10.00 -2.70
N ASN A 139 -18.34 -10.70 -1.57
CA ASN A 139 -18.70 -12.11 -1.54
C ASN A 139 -20.20 -12.33 -1.78
N ALA A 140 -21.05 -11.41 -1.28
CA ALA A 140 -22.50 -11.48 -1.49
C ALA A 140 -22.92 -11.15 -2.94
N ASP A 141 -22.20 -10.25 -3.62
CA ASP A 141 -22.46 -9.90 -5.03
C ASP A 141 -22.04 -10.99 -6.04
N LYS A 142 -21.40 -12.08 -5.58
CA LYS A 142 -20.94 -13.20 -6.43
C LYS A 142 -21.90 -14.40 -6.44
N GLU A 143 -23.04 -14.29 -5.79
CA GLU A 143 -24.17 -15.23 -5.86
C GLU A 143 -25.28 -14.67 -6.76
#